data_AF-C2FWI9-F1
#
_entry.id   AF-C2FWI9-F1
#
_cell.length_a   1.000
_cell.length_b   1.000
_cell.length_c   1.000
_cell.angle_alpha   90.00
_cell.angle_beta   90.00
_cell.angle_gamma   90.00
#
_symmetry.space_group_name_H-M   'P 1'
#
loop_
_entity.id
_entity.type
_entity.pdbx_description
1 polymer ?
#
loop_
_entity_poly.entity_id
_entity_poly.type
_entity_poly.pdbx_seq_one_letter_code
_entity_poly.pdbx_strand_id
1 'polypeptide(L)'
;MYKVTFKAKFAYASKEEDEEYFMVGLSEDEFDYEKYILFQKSYNMEESGDIFIECNGDQCINCCTHLSISNTIMILRIEESEITIDIGHVILPENFINYLMQIFGDILQVKD
;
A
#
# COMPACT_ATOMS: atom_id res chain seq x y z
N MET A 1 6.12 -18.16 -8.38
CA MET A 1 6.45 -16.75 -8.08
C MET A 1 5.95 -15.85 -9.19
N TYR A 2 4.76 -15.27 -9.00
CA TYR A 2 4.20 -14.28 -9.90
C TYR A 2 4.78 -12.91 -9.55
N LYS A 3 5.14 -12.11 -10.56
CA LYS A 3 5.69 -10.78 -10.38
C LYS A 3 4.79 -9.76 -11.03
N VAL A 4 4.32 -8.81 -10.22
CA VAL A 4 3.66 -7.60 -10.73
C VAL A 4 4.68 -6.47 -10.65
N THR A 5 4.81 -5.71 -11.73
CA THR A 5 5.69 -4.54 -11.74
C THR A 5 5.03 -3.40 -12.49
N PHE A 6 4.92 -2.24 -11.84
CA PHE A 6 4.45 -1.03 -12.48
C PHE A 6 5.18 0.21 -11.94
N LYS A 7 5.03 1.32 -12.67
CA LYS A 7 5.59 2.62 -12.30
C LYS A 7 4.47 3.51 -11.81
N ALA A 8 4.49 3.85 -10.53
CA ALA A 8 3.52 4.77 -10.00
C ALA A 8 3.83 6.20 -10.48
N LYS A 9 2.77 6.96 -10.73
CA LYS A 9 2.83 8.40 -10.99
C LYS A 9 2.08 9.18 -9.91
N PHE A 10 1.11 8.54 -9.26
CA PHE A 10 0.27 9.12 -8.23
C PHE A 10 0.39 8.33 -6.94
N ALA A 11 0.33 9.04 -5.82
CA ALA A 11 0.27 8.49 -4.48
C ALA A 11 -0.89 9.14 -3.73
N TYR A 12 -1.56 8.33 -2.93
CA TYR A 12 -2.66 8.75 -2.09
C TYR A 12 -2.43 8.27 -0.66
N ALA A 13 -2.80 9.10 0.31
CA ALA A 13 -2.76 8.76 1.72
C ALA A 13 -3.85 9.56 2.45
N SER A 14 -4.77 8.88 3.09
CA SER A 14 -5.82 9.50 3.90
C SER A 14 -6.07 8.75 5.19
N LYS A 15 -6.69 9.47 6.13
CA LYS A 15 -7.32 8.93 7.32
C LYS A 15 -8.80 9.28 7.20
N GLU A 16 -9.65 8.28 7.03
CA GLU A 16 -11.08 8.48 6.92
C GLU A 16 -11.69 8.44 8.31
N GLU A 17 -12.16 9.59 8.79
CA GLU A 17 -12.65 9.73 10.17
C GLU A 17 -14.04 9.10 10.35
N ASP A 18 -14.89 9.15 9.33
CA ASP A 18 -16.27 8.63 9.39
C ASP A 18 -16.33 7.10 9.33
N GLU A 19 -15.42 6.49 8.57
CA GLU A 19 -15.31 5.03 8.40
C GLU A 19 -14.13 4.43 9.20
N GLU A 20 -13.44 5.28 9.98
CA GLU A 20 -12.41 4.92 10.95
C GLU A 20 -11.24 4.06 10.43
N TYR A 21 -10.73 4.32 9.23
CA TYR A 21 -9.58 3.62 8.66
C TYR A 21 -8.48 4.52 8.11
N PHE A 22 -7.28 3.94 7.97
CA PHE A 22 -6.20 4.50 7.16
C PHE A 22 -6.23 3.92 5.76
N MET A 23 -5.97 4.74 4.75
CA MET A 23 -5.85 4.31 3.36
C MET A 23 -4.57 4.84 2.73
N VAL A 24 -3.87 3.98 2.01
CA VAL A 24 -2.70 4.34 1.20
C VAL A 24 -2.80 3.68 -0.16
N GLY A 25 -2.54 4.43 -1.23
CA GLY A 25 -2.61 3.92 -2.60
C GLY A 25 -1.52 4.46 -3.52
N LEU A 26 -1.18 3.68 -4.55
CA LEU A 26 -0.27 4.04 -5.63
C LEU A 26 -0.86 3.62 -6.97
N SER A 27 -0.76 4.45 -7.99
CA SER A 27 -1.25 4.12 -9.33
C SER A 27 -0.37 4.69 -10.44
N GLU A 28 -0.38 4.05 -11.62
CA GLU A 28 0.26 4.57 -12.83
C GLU A 28 -0.54 5.74 -13.46
N ASP A 29 -1.84 5.79 -13.22
CA ASP A 29 -2.78 6.79 -13.71
C ASP A 29 -3.79 7.15 -12.61
N GLU A 30 -4.25 8.41 -12.57
CA GLU A 30 -5.22 8.90 -11.59
C GLU A 30 -6.64 8.39 -11.89
N PHE A 31 -6.97 8.16 -13.16
CA PHE A 31 -8.31 7.80 -13.62
C PHE A 31 -8.39 6.39 -14.23
N ASP A 32 -7.26 5.72 -14.42
CA ASP A 32 -7.18 4.36 -14.94
C ASP A 32 -6.83 3.36 -13.84
N TYR A 33 -7.78 2.46 -13.57
CA TYR A 33 -7.69 1.41 -12.56
C TYR A 33 -6.99 0.14 -13.06
N GLU A 34 -6.31 0.16 -14.21
CA GLU A 34 -5.58 -1.01 -14.69
C GLU A 34 -4.33 -1.34 -13.87
N LYS A 35 -3.65 -0.32 -13.31
CA LYS A 35 -2.36 -0.48 -12.61
C LYS A 35 -2.28 0.35 -11.35
N TYR A 36 -2.72 -0.24 -10.26
CA TYR A 36 -2.71 0.37 -8.95
C TYR A 36 -2.58 -0.67 -7.84
N ILE A 37 -2.24 -0.17 -6.66
CA ILE A 37 -2.37 -0.91 -5.41
C ILE A 37 -2.96 -0.01 -4.34
N LEU A 38 -3.76 -0.60 -3.46
CA LEU A 38 -4.43 0.05 -2.34
C LEU A 38 -4.25 -0.77 -1.07
N PHE A 39 -4.07 -0.08 0.05
CA PHE A 39 -3.96 -0.66 1.38
C PHE A 39 -4.95 0.03 2.30
N GLN A 40 -5.65 -0.74 3.12
CA GLN A 40 -6.57 -0.23 4.13
C GLN A 40 -6.43 -1.01 5.44
N LYS A 41 -6.63 -0.31 6.55
CA LYS A 41 -6.78 -0.92 7.87
C LYS A 41 -7.56 -0.01 8.79
N SER A 42 -8.56 -0.57 9.47
CA SER A 42 -9.31 0.12 10.51
C SER A 42 -8.41 0.47 11.70
N TYR A 43 -8.62 1.66 12.27
CA TYR A 43 -8.04 2.05 13.55
C TYR A 43 -9.06 2.03 14.69
N ASN A 44 -10.31 1.64 14.41
CA ASN A 44 -11.28 1.32 15.45
C ASN A 44 -10.87 0.00 16.14
N MET A 45 -10.80 0.02 17.47
CA MET A 45 -10.44 -1.16 18.28
C MET A 45 -11.51 -2.25 18.30
N GLU A 46 -12.75 -1.93 17.93
CA GLU A 46 -13.87 -2.87 17.83
C GLU A 46 -13.90 -3.61 16.48
N GLU A 47 -13.31 -3.03 15.45
CA GLU A 47 -13.18 -3.64 14.13
C GLU A 47 -11.93 -4.51 14.02
N SER A 48 -11.90 -5.40 13.01
CA SER A 48 -10.72 -6.25 12.84
C SER A 48 -9.51 -5.40 12.45
N GLY A 49 -8.36 -5.66 13.09
CA GLY A 49 -7.08 -5.07 12.71
C GLY A 49 -6.51 -5.65 11.42
N ASP A 50 -7.38 -6.11 10.53
CA ASP A 50 -7.01 -6.79 9.30
C ASP A 50 -6.49 -5.80 8.27
N ILE A 51 -5.44 -6.19 7.56
CA ILE A 51 -4.88 -5.42 6.47
C ILE A 51 -5.56 -5.88 5.19
N PHE A 52 -6.37 -5.01 4.61
CA PHE A 52 -6.95 -5.19 3.29
C PHE A 52 -5.99 -4.66 2.23
N ILE A 53 -5.79 -5.45 1.18
CA ILE A 53 -4.94 -5.10 0.03
C ILE A 53 -5.72 -5.37 -1.25
N GLU A 54 -5.74 -4.40 -2.15
CA GLU A 54 -6.26 -4.55 -3.50
C GLU A 54 -5.19 -4.17 -4.52
N CYS A 55 -4.94 -5.02 -5.50
CA CYS A 55 -3.99 -4.78 -6.58
C CYS A 55 -4.66 -5.11 -7.91
N ASN A 56 -4.88 -4.10 -8.76
CA ASN A 56 -5.52 -4.25 -10.08
C ASN A 56 -6.86 -5.01 -10.04
N GLY A 57 -7.65 -4.83 -8.98
CA GLY A 57 -8.93 -5.50 -8.76
C GLY A 57 -8.85 -6.87 -8.06
N ASP A 58 -7.65 -7.44 -7.87
CA ASP A 58 -7.47 -8.62 -7.04
C ASP A 58 -7.33 -8.22 -5.56
N GLN A 59 -8.12 -8.84 -4.69
CA GLN A 59 -8.21 -8.49 -3.27
C GLN A 59 -7.68 -9.61 -2.37
N CYS A 60 -6.98 -9.24 -1.30
CA CYS A 60 -6.63 -10.17 -0.23
C CYS A 60 -6.55 -9.49 1.15
N ILE A 61 -6.71 -10.29 2.20
CA ILE A 61 -6.72 -9.85 3.59
C ILE A 61 -5.60 -10.56 4.35
N ASN A 62 -4.80 -9.82 5.11
CA ASN A 62 -3.68 -10.35 5.93
C ASN A 62 -2.69 -11.25 5.15
N CYS A 63 -2.58 -11.03 3.85
CA CYS A 63 -1.80 -11.82 2.90
C CYS A 63 -0.35 -11.33 2.75
N CYS A 64 -0.08 -10.07 3.14
CA CYS A 64 1.25 -9.48 3.03
C CYS A 64 2.13 -9.90 4.19
N THR A 65 3.29 -10.48 3.87
CA THR A 65 4.29 -10.93 4.86
C THR A 65 5.46 -9.96 4.98
N HIS A 66 5.63 -9.07 3.99
CA HIS A 66 6.71 -8.11 3.97
C HIS A 66 6.35 -6.92 3.08
N LEU A 67 6.55 -5.71 3.60
CA LEU A 67 6.50 -4.47 2.83
C LEU A 67 7.82 -3.73 3.07
N SER A 68 8.50 -3.31 2.00
CA SER A 68 9.61 -2.37 2.13
C SER A 68 9.48 -1.21 1.18
N ILE A 69 9.92 -0.04 1.62
CA ILE A 69 9.87 1.20 0.84
C ILE A 69 11.19 1.95 0.98
N SER A 70 11.69 2.50 -0.12
CA SER A 70 12.78 3.46 -0.17
C SER A 70 12.35 4.70 -0.95
N ASN A 71 13.27 5.62 -1.22
CA ASN A 71 13.01 6.81 -2.06
C ASN A 71 12.67 6.48 -3.52
N THR A 72 12.90 5.25 -4.00
CA THR A 72 12.72 4.89 -5.41
C THR A 72 11.84 3.68 -5.65
N ILE A 73 11.67 2.81 -4.65
CA ILE A 73 10.98 1.54 -4.86
C ILE A 73 10.16 1.14 -3.64
N MET A 74 8.98 0.57 -3.90
CA MET A 74 8.20 -0.17 -2.92
C MET A 74 8.12 -1.63 -3.35
N ILE A 75 8.31 -2.55 -2.41
CA ILE A 75 8.25 -4.00 -2.65
C ILE A 75 7.33 -4.64 -1.62
N LEU A 76 6.35 -5.41 -2.10
CA LEU A 76 5.46 -6.22 -1.30
C LEU A 76 5.66 -7.70 -1.59
N ARG A 77 5.60 -8.53 -0.54
CA ARG A 77 5.50 -9.99 -0.67
C ARG A 77 4.16 -10.44 -0.15
N ILE A 78 3.36 -11.00 -1.05
CA ILE A 78 2.02 -11.50 -0.80
C ILE A 78 2.02 -12.98 -1.15
N GLU A 79 1.92 -13.85 -0.15
CA GLU A 79 2.06 -15.30 -0.33
C GLU A 79 3.31 -15.67 -1.17
N GLU A 80 3.10 -16.26 -2.35
CA GLU A 80 4.12 -16.68 -3.32
C GLU A 80 4.41 -15.61 -4.40
N SER A 81 3.91 -14.39 -4.23
CA SER A 81 3.98 -13.29 -5.20
C SER A 81 4.80 -12.12 -4.68
N GLU A 82 5.43 -11.40 -5.60
CA GLU A 82 6.17 -10.17 -5.32
C GLU A 82 5.64 -9.04 -6.20
N ILE A 83 5.22 -7.94 -5.56
CA ILE A 83 4.79 -6.73 -6.25
C ILE A 83 5.91 -5.70 -6.08
N THR A 84 6.42 -5.18 -7.20
CA THR A 84 7.47 -4.18 -7.23
C THR A 84 6.97 -2.91 -7.89
N ILE A 85 7.07 -1.78 -7.20
CA ILE A 85 6.51 -0.51 -7.65
C ILE A 85 7.64 0.51 -7.70
N ASP A 86 7.91 1.05 -8.88
CA ASP A 86 8.81 2.19 -9.04
C ASP A 86 8.07 3.47 -8.59
N ILE A 87 8.61 4.13 -7.58
CA ILE A 87 8.06 5.36 -6.99
C ILE A 87 9.05 6.53 -7.07
N GLY A 88 10.15 6.40 -7.81
CA GLY A 88 11.25 7.39 -7.81
C GLY A 88 10.89 8.76 -8.40
N HIS A 89 9.74 8.87 -9.05
CA HIS A 89 9.21 10.11 -9.60
C HIS A 89 7.90 10.58 -8.93
N VAL A 90 7.46 9.88 -7.88
CA VAL A 90 6.19 10.15 -7.22
C VAL A 90 6.42 11.14 -6.08
N ILE A 91 5.56 12.15 -6.00
CA ILE A 91 5.49 13.03 -4.82
C ILE A 91 4.62 12.31 -3.79
N LEU A 92 5.25 11.72 -2.77
CA LEU A 92 4.53 11.06 -1.69
C LEU A 92 3.87 12.12 -0.78
N PRO A 93 2.58 11.95 -0.41
CA PRO A 93 1.93 12.78 0.60
C PRO A 93 2.68 12.78 1.94
N GLU A 94 2.58 13.88 2.70
CA GLU A 94 3.29 14.08 3.98
C GLU A 94 3.08 12.92 4.96
N ASN A 95 1.85 12.40 5.06
CA ASN A 95 1.49 11.31 5.98
C ASN A 95 1.64 9.91 5.39
N PHE A 96 2.14 9.76 4.16
CA PHE A 96 2.14 8.47 3.45
C PHE A 96 2.89 7.37 4.23
N ILE A 97 4.12 7.66 4.69
CA ILE A 97 4.91 6.70 5.47
C ILE A 97 4.27 6.44 6.83
N ASN A 98 3.75 7.48 7.48
CA ASN A 98 3.09 7.33 8.78
C ASN A 98 1.86 6.41 8.68
N TYR A 99 1.03 6.56 7.65
CA TYR A 99 -0.14 5.69 7.45
C TYR A 99 0.27 4.27 7.05
N LEU A 100 1.33 4.10 6.25
CA LEU A 100 1.91 2.76 6.06
C LEU A 100 2.34 2.13 7.38
N MET A 101 2.93 2.89 8.30
CA MET A 101 3.28 2.37 9.64
C MET A 101 2.04 1.97 10.45
N GLN A 102 0.94 2.72 10.39
CA GLN A 102 -0.30 2.36 11.07
C GLN A 102 -0.94 1.08 10.48
N ILE A 103 -0.92 0.95 9.16
CA ILE A 103 -1.46 -0.20 8.44
C ILE A 103 -0.60 -1.44 8.70
N PHE A 104 0.69 -1.36 8.37
CA PHE A 104 1.57 -2.52 8.29
C PHE A 104 2.38 -2.80 9.55
N GLY A 105 2.57 -1.82 10.45
CA GLY A 105 3.31 -2.02 11.70
C GLY A 105 4.68 -2.69 11.47
N ASP A 106 4.92 -3.81 12.16
CA ASP A 106 6.22 -4.50 12.17
C ASP A 106 6.62 -5.13 10.82
N ILE A 107 5.68 -5.34 9.88
CA ILE A 107 6.02 -5.90 8.56
C ILE A 107 6.52 -4.84 7.57
N LEU A 108 6.42 -3.55 7.90
CA LEU A 108 6.98 -2.45 7.14
C LEU A 108 8.47 -2.25 7.45
N GLN A 109 9.28 -2.14 6.41
CA GLN A 109 10.68 -1.71 6.48
C GLN A 109 10.91 -0.47 5.63
N VAL A 110 11.17 0.65 6.29
CA VAL A 110 11.62 1.89 5.63
C VAL A 110 13.13 1.81 5.45
N LYS A 111 13.58 1.98 4.21
CA LYS A 111 15.00 1.92 3.80
C LYS A 111 15.47 3.31 3.36
N ASP A 112 16.71 3.63 3.71
CA ASP A 112 17.39 4.86 3.29
C ASP A 112 17.72 4.88 1.78
#